data_AF-A0A529FUB7-F1
#
_entry.id   AF-A0A529FUB7-F1
#
_cell.length_a   1.000
_cell.length_b   1.000
_cell.length_c   1.000
_cell.angle_alpha   90.00
_cell.angle_beta   90.00
_cell.angle_gamma   90.00
#
_symmetry.space_group_name_H-M   'P 1'
#
loop_
_entity.id
_entity.type
_entity.pdbx_description
1 polymer ?
#
loop_
_entity_poly.entity_id
_entity_poly.type
_entity_poly.pdbx_seq_one_letter_code
_entity_poly.pdbx_strand_id
1 'polypeptide(L)'
;MASQAHATDRPADHLAEVDLQLILAVDVSPSMSNVEQRVQRDGYVSAFRHADIATAIKSGERGRIAVLYLEWAGPHQQTVIM
;
A
#
# COMPACT_ATOMS: atom_id res chain seq x y z
N MET A 1 24.41 -4.32 -1.17
CA MET A 1 23.83 -3.47 -0.10
C MET A 1 22.32 -3.63 -0.20
N ALA A 2 21.72 -4.56 0.56
CA ALA A 2 20.27 -4.75 0.55
C ALA A 2 19.63 -3.59 1.32
N SER A 3 18.79 -2.81 0.65
CA SER A 3 17.96 -1.80 1.31
C SER A 3 16.99 -2.54 2.22
N GLN A 4 17.22 -2.49 3.52
CA GLN A 4 16.23 -2.99 4.48
C GLN A 4 15.03 -2.05 4.39
N ALA A 5 13.87 -2.60 4.00
CA ALA A 5 12.60 -1.97 4.28
C ALA A 5 12.61 -1.61 5.77
N HIS A 6 12.54 -0.32 6.08
CA HIS A 6 12.54 0.17 7.46
C HIS A 6 11.23 -0.27 8.11
N ALA A 7 11.22 -1.49 8.66
CA ALA A 7 10.16 -1.95 9.53
C ALA A 7 10.23 -1.05 10.77
N THR A 8 9.30 -0.11 10.89
CA THR A 8 9.13 0.62 12.14
C THR A 8 8.85 -0.43 13.20
N ASP A 9 9.71 -0.49 14.22
CA ASP A 9 9.54 -1.30 15.42
C ASP A 9 8.34 -0.76 16.21
N ARG A 10 7.13 -1.06 15.71
CA ARG A 10 5.89 -0.82 16.40
C ARG A 10 5.63 -2.08 17.24
N PRO A 11 5.45 -1.96 18.57
CA PRO A 11 5.21 -3.13 19.40
C PRO A 11 4.08 -3.96 18.80
N ALA A 12 4.33 -5.26 18.63
CA ALA A 12 3.43 -6.22 17.96
C ALA A 12 2.06 -6.39 18.65
N ASP A 13 1.86 -5.72 19.79
CA ASP A 13 0.69 -5.83 20.66
C ASP A 13 -0.60 -5.21 20.08
N HIS A 14 -0.51 -4.58 18.89
CA HIS A 14 -1.68 -4.03 18.17
C HIS A 14 -1.64 -4.27 16.65
N LEU A 15 -1.15 -5.43 16.19
CA LEU A 15 -1.55 -5.89 14.86
C LEU A 15 -3.02 -6.33 14.95
N ALA A 16 -3.94 -5.37 14.88
CA ALA A 16 -5.37 -5.65 14.83
C ALA A 16 -5.59 -6.70 13.75
N GLU A 17 -6.20 -7.83 14.09
CA GLU A 17 -6.51 -8.85 13.09
C GLU A 17 -7.32 -8.19 11.96
N VAL A 18 -7.05 -8.51 10.70
CA VAL A 18 -7.72 -7.88 9.56
C VAL A 18 -8.30 -8.96 8.65
N ASP A 19 -9.30 -8.58 7.85
CA ASP A 19 -9.90 -9.48 6.86
C ASP A 19 -8.97 -9.68 5.65
N LEU A 20 -8.11 -8.68 5.37
CA LEU A 20 -7.15 -8.70 4.27
C LEU A 20 -5.90 -7.90 4.63
N GLN A 21 -4.73 -8.45 4.29
CA GLN A 21 -3.47 -7.72 4.23
C GLN A 21 -3.14 -7.46 2.76
N LEU A 22 -3.14 -6.19 2.35
CA LEU A 22 -2.93 -5.77 0.96
C LEU A 22 -1.62 -4.99 0.83
N ILE A 23 -0.77 -5.42 -0.11
CA ILE A 23 0.43 -4.66 -0.50
C ILE A 23 0.17 -4.04 -1.88
N LEU A 24 0.22 -2.71 -1.96
CA LEU A 24 0.22 -1.96 -3.20
C LEU A 24 1.67 -1.74 -3.63
N ALA A 25 2.19 -2.66 -4.45
CA ALA A 25 3.49 -2.50 -5.10
C ALA A 25 3.34 -1.59 -6.32
N VAL A 26 3.78 -0.35 -6.17
CA VAL A 26 3.62 0.76 -7.10
C VAL A 26 4.89 0.94 -7.92
N ASP A 27 4.75 0.94 -9.23
CA ASP A 27 5.86 1.14 -10.16
C ASP A 27 6.41 2.57 -10.09
N VAL A 28 7.68 2.69 -9.71
CA VAL A 28 8.46 3.94 -9.73
C VAL A 28 9.71 3.81 -10.60
N SER A 29 9.68 2.89 -11.58
CA SER A 29 10.78 2.63 -12.50
C SER A 29 11.14 3.87 -13.33
N PRO A 30 12.38 3.94 -13.88
CA PRO A 30 12.81 5.06 -14.71
C PRO A 30 11.96 5.34 -15.95
N SER A 31 11.18 4.37 -16.43
CA SER A 31 10.23 4.56 -17.55
C SER A 31 8.97 5.33 -17.15
N MET A 32 8.66 5.43 -15.86
CA MET A 32 7.47 6.11 -15.36
C MET A 32 7.72 7.62 -15.22
N SER A 33 7.01 8.42 -16.02
CA SER A 33 7.05 9.87 -15.87
C SER A 33 6.34 10.32 -14.58
N ASN A 34 6.70 11.52 -14.09
CA ASN A 34 6.05 12.11 -12.91
C ASN A 34 4.53 12.27 -13.08
N VAL A 35 4.06 12.49 -14.30
CA VAL A 35 2.63 12.63 -14.60
C VAL A 35 1.93 11.27 -14.49
N GLU A 36 2.50 10.22 -15.06
CA GLU A 36 1.95 8.86 -14.98
C GLU A 36 1.92 8.37 -13.53
N GLN A 37 3.00 8.60 -12.77
CA GLN A 37 3.04 8.27 -11.34
C GLN A 37 1.96 9.00 -10.54
N ARG A 38 1.71 10.28 -10.87
CA ARG A 38 0.63 11.05 -10.22
C ARG A 38 -0.74 10.48 -10.56
N VAL A 39 -1.02 10.21 -11.83
CA VAL A 39 -2.29 9.60 -12.26
C VAL A 39 -2.52 8.26 -11.56
N GLN A 40 -1.48 7.44 -11.44
CA GLN A 40 -1.55 6.16 -10.73
C GLN A 40 -1.87 6.35 -9.24
N ARG A 41 -1.15 7.25 -8.54
CA ARG A 41 -1.38 7.58 -7.13
C ARG A 41 -2.79 8.13 -6.88
N ASP A 42 -3.24 9.05 -7.73
CA ASP A 42 -4.58 9.61 -7.67
C ASP A 42 -5.65 8.53 -7.89
N GLY A 43 -5.38 7.53 -8.73
CA GLY A 43 -6.21 6.34 -8.91
C GLY A 43 -6.37 5.52 -7.63
N TYR A 44 -5.29 5.24 -6.89
CA TYR A 44 -5.37 4.54 -5.60
C TYR A 44 -6.14 5.34 -4.55
N VAL A 45 -5.90 6.65 -4.48
CA VAL A 45 -6.63 7.55 -3.58
C VAL A 45 -8.12 7.55 -3.91
N SER A 46 -8.47 7.62 -5.20
CA SER A 46 -9.85 7.57 -5.67
C SER A 46 -10.50 6.24 -5.28
N ALA A 47 -9.82 5.11 -5.49
CA ALA A 47 -10.32 3.79 -5.14
C ALA A 47 -10.66 3.68 -3.64
N PHE A 48 -9.75 4.08 -2.74
CA PHE A 48 -10.02 4.03 -1.30
C PHE A 48 -11.06 5.04 -0.81
N ARG A 49 -11.33 6.09 -1.59
CA ARG A 49 -12.42 7.05 -1.32
C ARG A 49 -13.76 6.62 -1.92
N HIS A 50 -13.77 5.60 -2.77
CA HIS A 50 -14.99 5.15 -3.43
C HIS A 50 -15.90 4.40 -2.44
N ALA A 51 -17.19 4.74 -2.43
CA ALA A 51 -18.16 4.19 -1.47
C ALA A 51 -18.27 2.67 -1.56
N ASP A 52 -18.19 2.10 -2.75
CA ASP A 52 -18.27 0.65 -2.96
C ASP A 52 -17.09 -0.09 -2.33
N ILE A 53 -15.88 0.47 -2.40
CA ILE A 53 -14.69 -0.12 -1.75
C ILE A 53 -14.83 -0.04 -0.23
N ALA A 54 -15.29 1.11 0.30
CA ALA A 54 -15.56 1.25 1.72
C ALA A 54 -16.64 0.27 2.20
N THR A 55 -17.67 0.04 1.39
CA THR A 55 -18.76 -0.90 1.68
C THR A 55 -18.25 -2.33 1.67
N ALA A 56 -17.45 -2.71 0.66
CA ALA A 56 -16.85 -4.04 0.56
C ALA A 56 -15.93 -4.34 1.75
N ILE A 57 -15.06 -3.40 2.14
CA ILE A 57 -14.21 -3.55 3.33
C ILE A 57 -15.06 -3.75 4.59
N LYS A 58 -16.12 -2.96 4.77
CA LYS A 58 -17.01 -3.06 5.94
C LYS A 58 -17.88 -4.32 5.97
N SER A 59 -18.09 -4.97 4.82
CA SER A 59 -18.82 -6.25 4.76
C SER A 59 -17.99 -7.45 5.20
N GLY A 60 -16.67 -7.29 5.39
CA GLY A 60 -15.81 -8.32 5.95
C GLY A 60 -16.13 -8.62 7.42
N GLU A 61 -15.73 -9.80 7.89
CA GLU A 61 -15.99 -10.27 9.26
C GLU A 61 -15.51 -9.27 10.33
N ARG A 62 -14.34 -8.66 10.11
CA ARG A 62 -13.74 -7.65 11.01
C ARG A 62 -13.98 -6.22 10.55
N GLY A 63 -14.48 -6.03 9.33
CA GLY A 63 -14.79 -4.74 8.71
C GLY A 63 -13.55 -3.86 8.44
N ARG A 64 -12.36 -4.46 8.36
CA ARG A 64 -11.09 -3.71 8.25
C ARG A 64 -10.01 -4.48 7.50
N ILE A 65 -9.19 -3.74 6.78
CA ILE A 65 -8.02 -4.24 6.05
C ILE A 65 -6.76 -3.52 6.50
N ALA A 66 -5.61 -4.18 6.35
CA ALA A 66 -4.30 -3.55 6.45
C ALA A 66 -3.78 -3.27 5.04
N VAL A 67 -3.24 -2.08 4.80
CA VAL A 67 -2.67 -1.69 3.51
C VAL A 67 -1.24 -1.22 3.71
N LEU A 68 -0.33 -1.72 2.88
CA LEU A 68 1.05 -1.28 2.77
C LEU A 68 1.25 -0.66 1.38
N TYR A 69 1.79 0.55 1.32
CA TYR A 69 2.22 1.16 0.06
C TYR A 69 3.71 0.92 -0.14
N LEU A 70 4.08 0.28 -1.23
CA LEU A 70 5.45 -0.11 -1.55
C LEU A 70 5.83 0.47 -2.91
N GLU A 71 6.76 1.39 -2.95
CA GLU A 71 7.36 1.81 -4.21
C GLU A 71 8.37 0.75 -4.69
N TRP A 72 8.27 0.35 -5.96
CA TRP A 72 9.05 -0.73 -6.56
C TRP A 72 9.60 -0.30 -7.92
N ALA A 73 10.93 -0.43 -8.11
CA ALA A 73 11.60 -0.27 -9.40
C ALA A 73 12.53 -1.44 -9.75
N GLY A 74 12.48 -2.54 -8.98
CA GLY A 74 13.24 -3.76 -9.22
C GLY A 74 13.68 -4.45 -7.91
N PRO A 75 14.41 -5.57 -8.00
CA PRO A 75 14.84 -6.34 -6.83
C PRO A 75 15.76 -5.60 -5.86
N HIS A 76 16.36 -4.48 -6.31
CA HIS A 76 17.31 -3.68 -5.52
C HIS A 76 16.77 -2.31 -5.13
N GLN A 77 15.57 -1.94 -5.56
CA GLN A 77 14.97 -0.64 -5.31
C GLN A 77 13.50 -0.84 -4.91
N GLN A 78 13.29 -0.91 -3.60
CA GLN A 78 12.01 -1.14 -2.95
C GLN A 78 11.96 -0.26 -1.71
N THR A 79 10.93 0.56 -1.59
CA THR A 79 10.76 1.47 -0.46
C THR A 79 9.34 1.37 0.06
N VAL A 80 9.21 0.94 1.31
CA VAL A 80 7.93 1.04 2.02
C VAL A 80 7.69 2.49 2.39
N ILE A 81 6.52 3.01 2.02
CA ILE A 81 6.06 4.33 2.42
C ILE A 81 5.08 4.13 3.58
N MET A 82 5.39 4.75 4.73
CA MET A 82 4.57 4.71 5.95
C MET A 82 3.88 6.03 6.21
#